data_AF-A0A833TL92-F1
#
_entry.id   AF-A0A833TL92-F1
#
_cell.length_a   1.000
_cell.length_b   1.000
_cell.length_c   1.000
_cell.angle_alpha   90.00
_cell.angle_beta   90.00
_cell.angle_gamma   90.00
#
_symmetry.space_group_name_H-M   'P 1'
#
loop_
_entity.id
_entity.type
_entity.pdbx_description
1 polymer ?
#
loop_
_entity_poly.entity_id
_entity_poly.type
_entity_poly.pdbx_seq_one_letter_code
_entity_poly.pdbx_strand_id
1 'polypeptide(L)'
;NYCFFSAEELGIKELVPAYLDPLLQPQDLITGVCFASGGSGYDPLTPKLASVLSMSDQLEMFKEYKAKLKGIVGEERTNFIVSKSIFLVVTGSNDIANTYFLSHIRELEYDIPSYTDLMVDQATTFFKVALIPSYIFHF
;
A
#
# COMPACT_ATOMS: atom_id res chain seq x y z
N ASN A 1 2.75 14.10 0.32
CA ASN A 1 1.94 12.87 0.40
C ASN A 1 1.95 12.39 1.83
N TYR A 2 0.94 12.78 2.62
CA TYR A 2 0.82 12.36 4.02
C TYR A 2 -0.19 11.22 4.08
N CYS A 3 0.23 10.06 4.55
CA CYS A 3 -0.68 8.99 4.95
C CYS A 3 -1.17 9.31 6.37
N PHE A 4 -2.43 9.73 6.50
CA PHE A 4 -3.06 9.91 7.80
C PHE A 4 -3.77 8.62 8.18
N PHE A 5 -3.04 7.70 8.79
CA PHE A 5 -3.61 6.53 9.45
C PHE A 5 -3.30 6.60 10.94
N SER A 6 -4.34 6.76 11.75
CA SER A 6 -4.26 6.59 13.20
C SER A 6 -4.38 5.11 13.52
N ALA A 7 -3.38 4.55 14.20
CA ALA A 7 -3.41 3.19 14.71
C ALA A 7 -3.73 3.18 16.23
N GLU A 8 -4.26 4.28 16.75
CA GLU A 8 -4.57 4.48 18.16
C GLU A 8 -5.65 3.48 18.63
N GLU A 9 -6.69 3.28 17.82
CA GLU A 9 -7.77 2.33 18.09
C GLU A 9 -7.29 0.88 18.19
N LEU A 10 -6.15 0.57 17.56
CA LEU A 10 -5.50 -0.74 17.63
C LEU A 10 -4.47 -0.84 18.77
N GLY A 11 -4.24 0.24 19.52
CA GLY A 11 -3.26 0.30 20.61
C GLY A 11 -1.80 0.23 20.14
N ILE A 12 -1.52 0.52 18.87
CA ILE A 12 -0.18 0.36 18.26
C ILE A 12 0.61 1.68 18.33
N LYS A 13 0.06 2.75 17.75
CA LYS A 13 0.68 4.08 17.70
C LYS A 13 -0.38 5.11 17.34
N GLU A 14 -0.30 6.30 17.92
CA GLU A 14 -1.23 7.40 17.60
C GLU A 14 -1.19 7.77 16.11
N LEU A 15 0.01 7.86 15.53
CA LEU A 15 0.20 8.13 14.11
C LEU A 15 1.28 7.24 13.51
N VAL A 16 0.94 6.57 12.41
CA VAL A 16 1.92 5.81 11.61
C VAL A 16 2.61 6.75 10.62
N PRO A 17 3.92 7.00 10.74
CA PRO A 17 4.60 7.98 9.89
C PRO A 17 4.70 7.49 8.44
N ALA A 18 4.72 8.43 7.49
CA ALA A 18 4.94 8.11 6.09
C ALA A 18 6.39 7.66 5.85
N TYR A 19 6.59 6.62 5.03
CA TYR A 19 7.93 6.10 4.74
C TYR A 19 8.84 7.10 4.02
N LEU A 20 8.25 8.03 3.26
CA LEU A 20 8.97 9.08 2.54
C LEU A 20 9.09 10.39 3.34
N ASP A 21 8.74 10.39 4.62
CA ASP A 21 8.94 11.57 5.47
C ASP A 21 10.45 11.83 5.64
N PRO A 22 10.97 13.02 5.27
CA PRO A 22 12.38 13.35 5.45
C PRO A 22 12.83 13.38 6.92
N LEU A 23 11.89 13.45 7.87
CA LEU A 23 12.15 13.44 9.30
C LEU A 23 12.06 12.05 9.93
N LEU A 24 11.77 11.02 9.12
CA LEU A 24 11.61 9.64 9.59
C LEU A 24 12.89 9.13 10.26
N GLN A 25 12.78 8.68 11.51
CA GLN A 25 13.92 8.16 12.25
C GLN A 25 14.04 6.64 12.07
N PRO A 26 15.25 6.06 12.17
CA PRO A 26 15.43 4.61 12.11
C PRO A 26 14.56 3.84 13.12
N GLN A 27 14.33 4.41 14.30
CA GLN A 27 13.50 3.80 15.34
C GLN A 27 12.02 3.68 14.94
N ASP A 28 11.50 4.61 14.11
CA ASP A 28 10.13 4.55 13.62
C ASP A 28 9.90 3.31 12.76
N LEU A 29 10.93 2.85 12.03
CA LEU A 29 10.85 1.65 11.19
C LEU A 29 10.53 0.40 12.02
N ILE A 30 10.94 0.35 13.28
CA ILE A 30 10.71 -0.79 14.18
C ILE A 30 9.24 -0.85 14.60
N THR A 31 8.56 0.31 14.67
CA THR A 31 7.16 0.43 15.10
C THR A 31 6.15 0.42 13.94
N GLY A 32 6.64 0.51 12.71
CA GLY A 32 5.81 0.52 11.49
C GLY A 32 5.74 1.89 10.83
N VAL A 33 5.48 1.86 9.52
CA VAL A 33 5.42 3.02 8.63
C VAL A 33 4.32 2.83 7.58
N CYS A 34 3.89 3.92 6.94
CA CYS A 34 2.89 3.89 5.87
C CYS A 34 3.53 4.17 4.51
N PHE A 35 3.22 3.31 3.54
CA PHE A 35 3.70 3.43 2.15
C PHE A 35 2.66 4.05 1.20
N ALA A 36 1.45 4.31 1.70
CA ALA A 36 0.32 4.70 0.86
C ALA A 36 0.58 6.00 0.08
N SER A 37 0.15 6.00 -1.18
CA SER A 37 0.12 7.20 -2.02
C SER A 37 -1.33 7.55 -2.36
N GLY A 38 -1.77 8.73 -1.94
CA GLY A 38 -3.07 9.28 -2.34
C GLY A 38 -3.17 9.35 -3.86
N GLY A 39 -4.35 9.03 -4.41
CA GLY A 39 -4.58 8.98 -5.85
C GLY A 39 -4.10 7.69 -6.54
N SER A 40 -3.51 6.74 -5.81
CA SER A 40 -3.15 5.42 -6.36
C SER A 40 -4.34 4.46 -6.37
N GLY A 41 -4.21 3.35 -7.12
CA GLY A 41 -5.27 2.38 -7.35
C GLY A 41 -4.76 1.06 -7.92
N TYR A 42 -5.64 0.07 -8.05
CA TYR A 42 -5.34 -1.23 -8.67
C TYR A 42 -5.18 -1.11 -10.19
N ASP A 43 -5.93 -0.20 -10.83
CA ASP A 43 -5.77 0.07 -12.25
C ASP A 43 -4.41 0.80 -12.48
N PRO A 44 -3.49 0.24 -13.30
CA PRO A 44 -2.21 0.88 -13.59
C PRO A 44 -2.30 2.26 -14.27
N LEU A 45 -3.47 2.62 -14.80
CA LEU A 45 -3.74 3.95 -15.36
C LEU A 45 -3.97 5.00 -14.27
N THR A 46 -4.63 4.63 -13.17
CA THR A 46 -4.99 5.54 -12.06
C THR A 46 -3.81 6.35 -11.52
N PRO A 47 -2.68 5.74 -11.07
CA PRO A 47 -1.55 6.51 -10.57
C PRO A 47 -0.88 7.36 -11.66
N LYS A 48 -1.01 6.99 -12.94
CA LYS A 48 -0.46 7.77 -14.07
C LYS A 48 -1.27 9.05 -14.30
N LEU A 49 -2.60 8.95 -14.27
CA LEU A 49 -3.48 10.12 -14.38
C LEU A 49 -3.26 11.12 -13.24
N ALA A 50 -3.05 10.61 -12.03
CA ALA A 50 -2.78 11.45 -10.86
C ALA A 50 -1.31 11.88 -10.72
N SER A 51 -0.38 11.35 -11.52
CA SER A 51 1.07 11.57 -11.40
C SER A 51 1.62 11.24 -10.00
N VAL A 52 1.22 10.08 -9.46
CA VAL A 52 1.58 9.61 -8.12
C VAL A 52 2.19 8.20 -8.14
N LEU A 53 2.66 7.73 -6.98
CA LEU A 53 3.26 6.40 -6.85
C LEU A 53 2.23 5.30 -7.07
N SER A 54 2.61 4.30 -7.87
CA SER A 54 1.79 3.11 -8.14
C SER A 54 1.81 2.13 -6.97
N MET A 55 0.89 1.15 -6.98
CA MET A 55 0.91 0.04 -6.02
C MET A 55 2.23 -0.74 -6.08
N SER A 56 2.84 -0.88 -7.27
CA SER A 56 4.15 -1.52 -7.42
C SER A 56 5.26 -0.73 -6.74
N ASP A 57 5.27 0.60 -6.87
CA ASP A 57 6.25 1.46 -6.18
C ASP A 57 6.11 1.33 -4.65
N GLN A 58 4.86 1.26 -4.15
CA GLN A 58 4.59 1.03 -2.73
C GLN A 58 5.12 -0.32 -2.24
N LEU A 59 5.02 -1.36 -3.06
CA LEU A 59 5.57 -2.68 -2.75
C LEU A 59 7.11 -2.68 -2.76
N GLU A 60 7.75 -1.96 -3.69
CA GLU A 60 9.21 -1.80 -3.70
C GLU A 60 9.70 -1.03 -2.46
N MET A 61 8.99 0.03 -2.04
CA MET A 61 9.28 0.71 -0.78
C MET A 61 9.15 -0.23 0.43
N PHE A 62 8.18 -1.14 0.43
CA PHE A 62 8.07 -2.16 1.48
C PHE A 62 9.26 -3.13 1.50
N LYS A 63 9.75 -3.56 0.33
CA LYS A 63 10.96 -4.40 0.22
C LYS A 63 12.20 -3.66 0.74
N GLU A 64 12.36 -2.40 0.36
CA GLU A 64 13.44 -1.54 0.86
C GLU A 64 13.36 -1.35 2.38
N TYR A 65 12.15 -1.12 2.91
CA TYR A 65 11.89 -1.07 4.35
C TYR A 65 12.37 -2.33 5.07
N LYS A 66 12.04 -3.54 4.55
CA LYS A 66 12.50 -4.80 5.15
C LYS A 66 14.03 -4.88 5.18
N ALA A 67 14.71 -4.43 4.13
CA ALA A 67 16.17 -4.39 4.08
C ALA A 67 16.75 -3.40 5.10
N LYS A 68 16.18 -2.20 5.21
CA LYS A 68 16.57 -1.19 6.23
C LYS A 68 16.35 -1.72 7.64
N LEU A 69 15.20 -2.32 7.91
CA LEU A 69 14.88 -2.91 9.21
C LEU A 69 15.88 -4.01 9.57
N LYS A 70 16.23 -4.90 8.63
CA LYS A 70 17.29 -5.92 8.81
C LYS A 70 18.64 -5.29 9.17
N GLY A 71 19.00 -4.15 8.58
CA GLY A 71 20.21 -3.41 8.94
C GLY A 71 20.20 -2.84 10.37
N ILE A 72 19.01 -2.53 10.91
CA ILE A 72 18.86 -1.91 12.24
C ILE A 72 18.78 -2.96 13.35
N VAL A 73 17.96 -4.00 13.18
CA VAL A 73 17.64 -4.97 14.25
C VAL A 73 18.17 -6.38 13.99
N GLY A 74 18.79 -6.63 12.84
CA GLY A 74 19.24 -7.96 12.42
C GLY A 74 18.13 -8.81 11.80
N GLU A 75 18.51 -9.94 11.19
CA GLU A 75 17.62 -10.80 10.41
C GLU A 75 16.50 -11.44 11.22
N GLU A 76 16.86 -12.08 12.34
CA GLU A 76 15.91 -12.82 13.18
C GLU A 76 14.81 -11.90 13.71
N ARG A 77 15.21 -10.72 14.20
CA ARG A 77 14.27 -9.74 14.74
C ARG A 77 13.43 -9.07 13.66
N THR A 78 13.97 -8.83 12.46
CA THR A 78 13.18 -8.38 11.32
C THR A 78 12.09 -9.38 10.96
N ASN A 79 12.43 -10.67 10.88
CA ASN A 79 11.44 -11.72 10.59
C ASN A 79 10.38 -11.80 11.68
N PHE A 80 10.77 -11.69 12.95
CA PHE A 80 9.83 -11.63 14.08
C PHE A 80 8.86 -10.45 13.95
N ILE A 81 9.37 -9.22 13.74
CA ILE A 81 8.54 -8.01 13.58
C ILE A 81 7.56 -8.20 12.43
N VAL A 82 8.06 -8.53 11.23
CA VAL A 82 7.23 -8.69 10.02
C VAL A 82 6.15 -9.76 10.22
N SER A 83 6.47 -10.87 10.89
CA SER A 83 5.51 -11.95 11.16
C SER A 83 4.41 -11.61 12.18
N LYS A 84 4.64 -10.59 13.02
CA LYS A 84 3.71 -10.13 14.06
C LYS A 84 3.03 -8.80 13.71
N SER A 85 3.46 -8.15 12.64
CA SER A 85 2.86 -6.92 12.14
C SER A 85 1.47 -7.15 11.55
N ILE A 86 0.63 -6.12 11.65
CA ILE A 86 -0.60 -6.00 10.89
C ILE A 86 -0.28 -5.18 9.64
N PHE A 87 -0.80 -5.63 8.50
CA PHE A 87 -0.73 -4.92 7.24
C PHE A 87 -2.14 -4.50 6.83
N LEU A 88 -2.29 -3.24 6.45
CA LEU A 88 -3.54 -2.69 5.97
C LEU A 88 -3.34 -2.14 4.57
N VAL A 89 -4.14 -2.60 3.63
CA VAL A 89 -4.14 -2.14 2.23
C VAL A 89 -5.52 -1.63 1.90
N VAL A 90 -5.64 -0.33 1.67
CA VAL A 90 -6.89 0.32 1.27
C VAL A 90 -6.65 1.00 -0.07
N THR A 91 -7.28 0.48 -1.12
CA THR A 91 -7.07 0.95 -2.50
C THR A 91 -8.27 0.57 -3.37
N GLY A 92 -8.37 1.15 -4.57
CA GLY A 92 -9.47 0.92 -5.51
C GLY A 92 -10.52 2.04 -5.57
N SER A 93 -10.66 2.86 -4.52
CA SER A 93 -11.61 3.99 -4.55
C SER A 93 -11.30 5.01 -5.64
N ASN A 94 -10.01 5.29 -5.88
CA ASN A 94 -9.57 6.20 -6.94
C ASN A 94 -9.79 5.60 -8.34
N ASP A 95 -9.77 4.27 -8.50
CA ASP A 95 -10.06 3.62 -9.78
C ASP A 95 -11.49 3.91 -10.20
N ILE A 96 -12.45 3.72 -9.29
CA ILE A 96 -13.86 4.01 -9.55
C ILE A 96 -14.12 5.51 -9.67
N ALA A 97 -13.70 6.30 -8.68
CA ALA A 97 -14.06 7.72 -8.61
C ALA A 97 -13.35 8.55 -9.68
N ASN A 98 -12.03 8.41 -9.80
CA ASN A 98 -11.23 9.29 -10.65
C ASN A 98 -11.05 8.71 -12.06
N THR A 99 -10.69 7.43 -12.15
CA THR A 99 -10.34 6.82 -13.44
C THR A 99 -11.58 6.43 -14.23
N TYR A 100 -12.56 5.79 -13.60
CA TYR A 100 -13.81 5.40 -14.29
C TYR A 100 -14.73 6.60 -14.48
N PHE A 101 -15.29 7.15 -13.39
CA PHE A 101 -16.37 8.14 -13.48
C PHE A 101 -15.91 9.58 -13.77
N LEU A 102 -14.79 10.04 -13.23
CA LEU A 102 -14.37 11.43 -13.43
C LEU A 102 -13.67 11.64 -14.77
N SER A 103 -12.81 10.71 -15.19
CA SER A 103 -12.07 10.83 -16.45
C SER A 103 -12.84 10.30 -17.66
N HIS A 104 -13.80 9.41 -17.45
CA HIS A 104 -14.54 8.66 -18.49
C HIS A 104 -13.66 7.82 -19.43
N ILE A 105 -12.34 7.73 -19.21
CA ILE A 105 -11.42 7.01 -20.11
C ILE A 105 -11.73 5.52 -20.14
N ARG A 106 -12.00 4.92 -18.97
CA ARG A 106 -12.27 3.47 -18.87
C ARG A 106 -13.66 3.08 -19.35
N GLU A 107 -14.61 4.02 -19.42
CA GLU A 107 -15.93 3.77 -20.01
C GLU A 107 -15.87 3.42 -21.51
N LEU A 108 -14.78 3.79 -22.19
CA LEU A 108 -14.54 3.45 -23.59
C LEU A 108 -14.15 1.97 -23.79
N GLU A 109 -13.70 1.30 -22.73
CA GLU A 109 -13.14 -0.05 -22.77
C GLU A 109 -13.96 -1.05 -21.93
N TYR A 110 -14.59 -0.59 -20.85
CA TYR A 110 -15.23 -1.44 -19.85
C TYR A 110 -16.57 -0.85 -19.41
N ASP A 111 -17.57 -1.73 -19.25
CA ASP A 111 -18.71 -1.44 -18.38
C ASP A 111 -18.29 -1.62 -16.90
N ILE A 112 -19.14 -1.20 -15.96
CA ILE A 112 -18.82 -1.28 -14.53
C ILE A 112 -18.45 -2.71 -14.08
N PRO A 113 -19.24 -3.75 -14.40
CA PRO A 113 -18.89 -5.12 -14.04
C PRO A 113 -17.50 -5.55 -14.54
N SER A 114 -17.21 -5.36 -15.83
CA SER A 114 -15.92 -5.76 -16.40
C SER A 114 -14.75 -4.92 -15.87
N TYR A 115 -14.98 -3.66 -15.52
CA TYR A 115 -13.96 -2.84 -14.86
C TYR A 115 -13.67 -3.34 -13.44
N THR A 116 -14.69 -3.73 -12.69
CA THR A 116 -14.48 -4.32 -11.36
C THR A 116 -13.81 -5.69 -11.43
N ASP A 117 -14.04 -6.49 -12.48
CA ASP A 117 -13.30 -7.73 -12.72
C ASP A 117 -11.81 -7.45 -12.94
N LEU A 118 -11.47 -6.44 -13.75
CA LEU A 118 -10.08 -5.99 -13.92
C LEU A 118 -9.45 -5.60 -12.58
N MET A 119 -10.17 -4.85 -11.74
CA MET A 119 -9.67 -4.47 -10.41
C MET A 119 -9.42 -5.68 -9.52
N VAL A 120 -10.31 -6.68 -9.52
CA VAL A 120 -10.14 -7.94 -8.76
C VAL A 120 -8.93 -8.73 -9.26
N ASP A 121 -8.70 -8.79 -10.56
CA ASP A 121 -7.53 -9.44 -11.15
C ASP A 121 -6.22 -8.76 -10.75
N GLN A 122 -6.19 -7.42 -10.80
CA GLN A 122 -5.04 -6.63 -10.35
C GLN A 122 -4.79 -6.79 -8.84
N ALA A 123 -5.85 -6.75 -8.03
CA ALA A 123 -5.75 -7.00 -6.59
C ALA A 123 -5.20 -8.40 -6.29
N THR A 124 -5.74 -9.43 -6.96
CA THR A 124 -5.29 -10.82 -6.84
C THR A 124 -3.82 -10.95 -7.21
N THR A 125 -3.39 -10.30 -8.29
CA THR A 125 -1.99 -10.30 -8.72
C THR A 125 -1.09 -9.62 -7.70
N PHE A 126 -1.49 -8.44 -7.21
CA PHE A 126 -0.75 -7.70 -6.18
C PHE A 126 -0.54 -8.57 -4.94
N PHE A 127 -1.59 -9.20 -4.42
CA PHE A 127 -1.49 -10.04 -3.22
C PHE A 127 -0.72 -11.34 -3.47
N LYS A 128 -0.80 -11.95 -4.65
CA LYS A 128 0.07 -13.10 -4.99
C LYS A 128 1.55 -12.73 -4.97
N VAL A 129 1.91 -11.54 -5.41
CA VAL A 129 3.30 -11.04 -5.39
C VAL A 129 3.72 -10.57 -4.00
N ALA A 130 2.80 -9.96 -3.23
CA ALA A 130 3.08 -9.41 -1.91
C ALA A 130 3.07 -10.45 -0.77
N LEU A 131 2.25 -11.51 -0.85
CA LEU A 131 1.96 -12.43 0.26
C LEU A 131 2.87 -13.66 0.37
N ILE A 132 3.93 -13.77 -0.43
CA ILE A 132 4.94 -14.81 -0.24
C ILE A 132 6.01 -14.25 0.73
N PRO A 133 6.00 -14.49 2.07
CA PRO A 133 5.10 -15.27 2.95
C PRO A 133 4.68 -14.47 4.22
N SER A 134 3.51 -13.83 4.28
CA SER A 134 2.97 -13.26 5.54
C SER A 134 1.46 -13.09 5.46
N TYR A 135 0.74 -13.62 6.45
CA TYR A 135 -0.73 -13.61 6.52
C TYR A 135 -1.27 -12.20 6.74
N ILE A 136 -2.26 -11.79 5.95
CA ILE A 136 -3.00 -10.52 6.09
C ILE A 136 -4.51 -10.84 6.07
N PHE A 137 -5.26 -10.31 7.04
CA PHE A 137 -6.73 -10.36 7.05
C PHE A 137 -7.30 -9.27 6.12
N HIS A 138 -8.29 -9.61 5.30
CA HIS A 138 -9.08 -8.65 4.52
C HIS A 138 -10.24 -8.10 5.38
N PHE A 139 -10.50 -6.79 5.25
CA PHE A 139 -11.80 -6.17 5.44
C PHE A 139 -12.19 -5.46 4.15
#